data_AF-A0A7W1F8N3-F1
#
_entry.id   AF-A0A7W1F8N3-F1
#
_cell.length_a   1.000
_cell.length_b   1.000
_cell.length_c   1.000
_cell.angle_alpha   90.00
_cell.angle_beta   90.00
_cell.angle_gamma   90.00
#
_symmetry.space_group_name_H-M   'P 1'
#
loop_
_entity.id
_entity.type
_entity.pdbx_description
1 polymer ?
#
loop_
_entity_poly.entity_id
_entity_poly.type
_entity_poly.pdbx_seq_one_letter_code
_entity_poly.pdbx_strand_id
1 'polypeptide(L)'
;MLPADNRRPSMDGSIVESLNRWFSATGSRAQLDRTLAIVPLLLIVGLVVVAWLMDWGSTPQRRAILVLGVGGALLALALNVGIGHLYYRPRPYLRLPIRTLLPHVPDSSIFSDHLAIAGALTAALMLTRRWIGAVALVLSILLGVARVGAGVHFPSDVAIGFVAGATTFAVLLPLRHPLERIVTAVSNVEGSVLPRPVKGDSFLLRHRPAVFTATLVLVAGLSYGIRFLQDRGRLEAAAREEASVLHEHDRPPPDAYPRVDLAEIAAGDFTSTHAAVVAEVTQVTRELDGDIHIRLESSEAFIVAEIMPEFFMEPPAVGEEVTAWGVVRHDGLHNWWELHPLIGWADGNVAQIGGTGPGTGD
;
A
#
# COMPACT_ATOMS: atom_id res chain seq x y z
N MET A 1 19.54 -15.38 -2.47
CA MET A 1 18.91 -15.18 -3.79
C MET A 1 17.85 -16.24 -3.96
N LEU A 2 16.54 -15.92 -3.88
CA LEU A 2 15.48 -16.84 -4.30
C LEU A 2 15.90 -17.41 -5.65
N PRO A 3 15.68 -18.71 -5.96
CA PRO A 3 16.10 -19.26 -7.24
C PRO A 3 15.59 -18.29 -8.30
N ALA A 4 16.53 -17.60 -8.94
CA ALA A 4 16.18 -16.61 -9.91
C ALA A 4 15.41 -17.40 -10.95
N ASP A 5 14.13 -17.10 -11.11
CA ASP A 5 13.49 -17.39 -12.36
C ASP A 5 14.41 -16.74 -13.39
N ASN A 6 15.19 -17.55 -14.12
CA ASN A 6 16.20 -17.06 -15.08
C ASN A 6 15.55 -16.25 -16.23
N ARG A 7 14.23 -16.06 -16.17
CA ARG A 7 13.49 -15.05 -16.90
C ARG A 7 13.89 -13.67 -16.39
N ARG A 8 14.46 -12.87 -17.31
CA ARG A 8 14.63 -11.42 -17.09
C ARG A 8 13.33 -10.85 -16.52
N PRO A 9 13.39 -9.99 -15.49
CA PRO A 9 12.19 -9.38 -14.95
C PRO A 9 11.42 -8.74 -16.09
N SER A 10 10.09 -8.90 -16.09
CA SER A 10 9.22 -8.22 -17.03
C SER A 10 9.50 -6.71 -17.00
N MET A 11 9.09 -5.98 -18.03
CA MET A 11 9.27 -4.52 -18.05
C MET A 11 8.69 -3.86 -16.78
N ASP A 12 7.59 -4.39 -16.26
CA ASP A 12 7.02 -3.98 -14.97
C ASP A 12 7.99 -4.22 -13.80
N GLY A 13 8.59 -5.42 -13.72
CA GLY A 13 9.52 -5.79 -12.66
C GLY A 13 10.82 -4.98 -12.68
N SER A 14 11.38 -4.74 -13.87
CA SER A 14 12.63 -3.97 -13.98
C SER A 14 12.46 -2.51 -13.57
N ILE A 15 11.29 -1.92 -13.82
CA ILE A 15 10.95 -0.57 -13.35
C ILE A 15 10.81 -0.56 -11.83
N VAL A 16 10.13 -1.55 -11.23
CA VAL A 16 10.00 -1.67 -9.78
C VAL A 16 11.38 -1.77 -9.12
N GLU A 17 12.23 -2.69 -9.56
CA GLU A 17 13.58 -2.85 -9.01
C GLU A 17 14.41 -1.57 -9.14
N SER A 18 14.33 -0.88 -10.28
CA SER A 18 15.11 0.33 -10.52
C SER A 18 14.68 1.49 -9.62
N LEU A 19 13.37 1.73 -9.50
CA LEU A 19 12.84 2.77 -8.62
C LEU A 19 13.07 2.42 -7.16
N ASN A 20 12.79 1.18 -6.77
CA ASN A 20 12.97 0.72 -5.40
C ASN A 20 14.43 0.86 -4.96
N ARG A 21 15.39 0.42 -5.78
CA ARG A 21 16.83 0.58 -5.49
C ARG A 21 17.22 2.04 -5.28
N TRP A 22 16.63 2.97 -6.05
CA TRP A 22 16.91 4.39 -5.88
C TRP A 22 16.36 4.95 -4.57
N PHE A 23 15.10 4.62 -4.25
CA PHE A 23 14.42 5.09 -3.04
C PHE A 23 14.96 4.43 -1.76
N SER A 24 15.33 3.15 -1.82
CA SER A 24 15.83 2.39 -0.67
C SER A 24 17.29 2.71 -0.32
N ALA A 25 18.05 3.33 -1.23
CA ALA A 25 19.47 3.59 -1.08
C ALA A 25 19.86 4.45 0.15
N THR A 26 18.97 5.31 0.64
CA THR A 26 19.22 6.12 1.86
C THR A 26 17.95 6.30 2.67
N GLY A 27 18.07 6.49 3.99
CA GLY A 27 16.93 6.75 4.86
C GLY A 27 16.10 7.98 4.44
N SER A 28 16.76 9.05 3.98
CA SER A 28 16.10 10.26 3.48
C SER A 28 15.27 10.02 2.21
N ARG A 29 15.76 9.19 1.28
CA ARG A 29 15.01 8.81 0.08
C ARG A 29 13.86 7.88 0.40
N ALA A 30 14.03 6.96 1.35
CA ALA A 30 12.95 6.12 1.81
C ALA A 30 11.85 6.94 2.50
N GLN A 31 12.20 7.96 3.29
CA GLN A 31 11.24 8.88 3.87
C GLN A 31 10.52 9.73 2.80
N LEU A 32 11.25 10.17 1.77
CA LEU A 32 10.65 10.85 0.62
C LEU A 32 9.63 9.96 -0.08
N ASP A 33 9.97 8.70 -0.36
CA ASP A 33 9.06 7.72 -0.96
C ASP A 33 7.78 7.56 -0.14
N ARG A 34 7.90 7.28 1.17
CA ARG A 34 6.75 7.16 2.08
C ARG A 34 5.88 8.41 2.07
N THR A 35 6.50 9.58 2.04
CA THR A 35 5.79 10.86 1.99
C THR A 35 5.03 11.00 0.67
N LEU A 36 5.68 10.75 -0.46
CA LEU A 36 5.07 10.82 -1.78
C LEU A 36 4.02 9.73 -2.03
N ALA A 37 4.09 8.61 -1.31
CA ALA A 37 3.11 7.53 -1.40
C ALA A 37 1.80 7.83 -0.64
N ILE A 38 1.75 8.89 0.18
CA ILE A 38 0.60 9.25 1.03
C ILE A 38 0.14 10.69 0.79
N VAL A 39 1.04 11.66 0.96
CA VAL A 39 0.72 13.09 0.99
C VAL A 39 0.06 13.59 -0.31
N PRO A 40 0.48 13.20 -1.52
CA PRO A 40 -0.16 13.67 -2.74
C PRO A 40 -1.64 13.35 -2.82
N LEU A 41 -2.09 12.17 -2.34
CA LEU A 41 -3.51 11.84 -2.30
C LEU A 41 -4.28 12.77 -1.36
N LEU A 42 -3.72 13.05 -0.17
CA LEU A 42 -4.30 14.01 0.78
C LEU A 42 -4.40 15.41 0.17
N LEU A 43 -3.38 15.84 -0.57
CA LEU A 43 -3.38 17.11 -1.29
C LEU A 43 -4.45 17.14 -2.39
N ILE A 44 -4.63 16.07 -3.16
CA ILE A 44 -5.71 15.96 -4.16
C ILE A 44 -7.08 16.10 -3.51
N VAL A 45 -7.33 15.43 -2.38
CA VAL A 45 -8.57 15.60 -1.61
C VAL A 45 -8.72 17.05 -1.14
N GLY A 46 -7.65 17.67 -0.65
CA GLY A 46 -7.63 19.09 -0.29
C GLY A 46 -7.95 20.02 -1.47
N LEU A 47 -7.47 19.71 -2.67
CA LEU A 47 -7.79 20.46 -3.90
C LEU A 47 -9.28 20.35 -4.26
N VAL A 48 -9.91 19.19 -4.04
CA VAL A 48 -11.37 19.03 -4.22
C VAL A 48 -12.13 19.91 -3.23
N VAL A 49 -11.72 19.94 -1.96
CA VAL A 49 -12.31 20.81 -0.93
C VAL A 49 -12.14 22.29 -1.31
N VAL A 50 -10.94 22.70 -1.72
CA VAL A 50 -10.67 24.07 -2.17
C VAL A 50 -11.56 24.42 -3.36
N ALA A 51 -11.65 23.56 -4.38
CA ALA A 51 -12.51 23.77 -5.54
C ALA A 51 -14.00 23.90 -5.13
N TRP A 52 -14.47 23.04 -4.22
CA TRP A 52 -15.84 23.07 -3.69
C TRP A 52 -16.19 24.39 -3.01
N LEU A 53 -15.28 24.89 -2.17
CA LEU A 53 -15.46 26.15 -1.45
C LEU A 53 -15.34 27.36 -2.40
N MET A 54 -14.47 27.31 -3.42
CA MET A 54 -14.38 28.38 -4.43
C MET A 54 -15.67 28.52 -5.24
N ASP A 55 -16.39 27.41 -5.42
CA ASP A 55 -17.67 27.37 -6.13
C ASP A 55 -18.87 27.61 -5.18
N TRP A 56 -18.62 27.96 -3.91
CA TRP A 56 -19.65 28.19 -2.90
C TRP A 56 -20.64 29.28 -3.28
N GLY A 57 -21.93 28.89 -3.31
CA GLY A 57 -23.05 29.76 -3.64
C GLY A 57 -23.02 30.37 -5.04
N SER A 58 -22.17 29.88 -5.95
CA SER A 58 -21.97 30.50 -7.27
C SER A 58 -22.14 29.56 -8.46
N THR A 59 -21.65 28.31 -8.39
CA THR A 59 -21.65 27.39 -9.55
C THR A 59 -22.07 25.97 -9.16
N PRO A 60 -23.38 25.70 -9.02
CA PRO A 60 -23.89 24.37 -8.65
C PRO A 60 -23.50 23.27 -9.67
N GLN A 61 -23.30 23.63 -10.93
CA GLN A 61 -22.83 22.73 -11.99
C GLN A 61 -21.47 22.10 -11.64
N ARG A 62 -20.51 22.93 -11.21
CA ARG A 62 -19.15 22.47 -10.89
C ARG A 62 -19.13 21.64 -9.63
N ARG A 63 -19.91 22.04 -8.63
CA ARG A 63 -20.12 21.27 -7.40
C ARG A 63 -20.71 19.89 -7.67
N ALA A 64 -21.70 19.79 -8.55
CA ALA A 64 -22.24 18.49 -8.97
C ALA A 64 -21.15 17.61 -9.59
N ILE A 65 -20.29 18.16 -10.45
CA ILE A 65 -19.16 17.42 -11.04
C ILE A 65 -18.17 16.94 -9.95
N LEU A 66 -17.85 17.76 -8.94
CA LEU A 66 -16.99 17.33 -7.83
C LEU A 66 -17.61 16.19 -7.03
N VAL A 67 -18.92 16.22 -6.77
CA VAL A 67 -19.65 15.12 -6.12
C VAL A 67 -19.60 13.85 -6.97
N LEU A 68 -19.75 13.96 -8.30
CA LEU A 68 -19.56 12.81 -9.19
C LEU A 68 -18.12 12.30 -9.17
N GLY A 69 -17.12 13.17 -8.96
CA GLY A 69 -15.72 12.77 -8.76
C GLY A 69 -15.56 11.87 -7.54
N VAL A 70 -16.14 12.28 -6.40
CA VAL A 70 -16.17 11.46 -5.17
C VAL A 70 -16.95 10.17 -5.41
N GLY A 71 -18.11 10.23 -6.06
CA GLY A 71 -18.89 9.04 -6.42
C GLY A 71 -18.11 8.08 -7.35
N GLY A 72 -17.33 8.61 -8.28
CA GLY A 72 -16.47 7.84 -9.17
C GLY A 72 -15.35 7.14 -8.42
N ALA A 73 -14.74 7.82 -7.43
CA ALA A 73 -13.73 7.20 -6.56
C ALA A 73 -14.33 6.04 -5.76
N LEU A 74 -15.51 6.21 -5.16
CA LEU A 74 -16.21 5.15 -4.43
C LEU A 74 -16.59 3.98 -5.34
N LEU A 75 -17.08 4.25 -6.53
CA LEU A 75 -17.39 3.21 -7.52
C LEU A 75 -16.14 2.45 -7.96
N ALA A 76 -15.00 3.14 -8.15
CA ALA A 76 -13.75 2.49 -8.50
C ALA A 76 -13.22 1.59 -7.39
N LEU A 77 -13.34 2.01 -6.13
CA LEU A 77 -13.01 1.17 -4.97
C LEU A 77 -13.93 -0.07 -4.91
N ALA A 78 -15.23 0.10 -5.12
CA ALA A 78 -16.17 -1.02 -5.17
C ALA A 78 -15.83 -2.01 -6.30
N LEU A 79 -15.44 -1.51 -7.48
CA LEU A 79 -14.94 -2.35 -8.57
C LEU A 79 -13.64 -3.05 -8.21
N ASN A 80 -12.71 -2.39 -7.53
CA ASN A 80 -11.46 -3.02 -7.11
C ASN A 80 -11.72 -4.18 -6.15
N VAL A 81 -12.60 -3.96 -5.17
CA VAL A 81 -13.05 -5.02 -4.25
C VAL A 81 -13.67 -6.18 -5.05
N GLY A 82 -14.57 -5.89 -5.98
CA GLY A 82 -15.21 -6.90 -6.83
C GLY A 82 -14.23 -7.70 -7.68
N ILE A 83 -13.25 -7.04 -8.32
CA ILE A 83 -12.21 -7.72 -9.12
C ILE A 83 -11.28 -8.53 -8.23
N GLY A 84 -10.95 -8.03 -7.02
CA GLY A 84 -10.13 -8.75 -6.05
C GLY A 84 -10.73 -10.09 -5.61
N HIS A 85 -12.04 -10.30 -5.76
CA HIS A 85 -12.67 -11.62 -5.55
C HIS A 85 -12.50 -12.58 -6.73
N LEU A 86 -12.19 -12.07 -7.91
CA LEU A 86 -12.10 -12.85 -9.16
C LEU A 86 -10.66 -13.11 -9.57
N TYR A 87 -9.72 -12.22 -9.19
CA TYR A 87 -8.34 -12.29 -9.61
C TYR A 87 -7.38 -11.73 -8.55
N TYR A 88 -6.46 -12.59 -8.12
CA TYR A 88 -5.35 -12.21 -7.24
C TYR A 88 -4.07 -12.03 -8.05
N ARG A 89 -3.43 -10.86 -7.90
CA ARG A 89 -2.08 -10.60 -8.41
C ARG A 89 -1.12 -10.44 -7.24
N PRO A 90 -0.06 -11.26 -7.13
CA PRO A 90 0.94 -11.11 -6.08
C PRO A 90 1.62 -9.75 -6.15
N ARG A 91 1.87 -9.12 -5.01
CA ARG A 91 2.56 -7.83 -4.93
C ARG A 91 4.05 -7.97 -5.28
N PRO A 92 4.70 -6.89 -5.76
CA PRO A 92 6.09 -6.97 -6.20
C PRO A 92 7.07 -7.48 -5.13
N TYR A 93 6.85 -7.14 -3.86
CA TYR A 93 7.72 -7.59 -2.76
C TYR A 93 7.72 -9.11 -2.52
N LEU A 94 6.72 -9.83 -3.02
CA LEU A 94 6.64 -11.30 -2.96
C LEU A 94 7.42 -11.99 -4.07
N ARG A 95 7.72 -11.29 -5.16
CA ARG A 95 8.28 -11.88 -6.39
C ARG A 95 9.64 -11.30 -6.77
N LEU A 96 9.97 -10.12 -6.28
CA LEU A 96 11.19 -9.39 -6.65
C LEU A 96 12.09 -9.21 -5.42
N PRO A 97 13.43 -9.21 -5.61
CA PRO A 97 14.40 -8.95 -4.54
C PRO A 97 14.50 -7.44 -4.26
N ILE A 98 13.44 -6.85 -3.71
CA ILE A 98 13.32 -5.40 -3.44
C ILE A 98 13.16 -5.14 -1.94
N ARG A 99 13.23 -3.87 -1.50
CA ARG A 99 12.94 -3.50 -0.11
C ARG A 99 11.59 -2.78 0.02
N THR A 100 10.62 -3.37 0.69
CA THR A 100 9.30 -2.76 0.92
C THR A 100 9.45 -1.55 1.84
N LEU A 101 9.00 -0.38 1.37
CA LEU A 101 9.13 0.88 2.12
C LEU A 101 7.87 1.27 2.89
N LEU A 102 6.76 0.57 2.65
CA LEU A 102 5.46 0.82 3.27
C LEU A 102 4.87 -0.49 3.81
N PRO A 103 4.31 -0.48 5.04
CA PRO A 103 3.55 -1.62 5.53
C PRO A 103 2.31 -1.82 4.66
N HIS A 104 1.93 -3.08 4.44
CA HIS A 104 0.80 -3.42 3.60
C HIS A 104 0.14 -4.72 4.09
N VAL A 105 -1.19 -4.79 3.98
CA VAL A 105 -1.99 -5.96 4.40
C VAL A 105 -2.13 -6.96 3.26
N PRO A 106 -2.29 -8.27 3.50
CA PRO A 106 -2.48 -9.25 2.44
C PRO A 106 -3.70 -8.91 1.55
N ASP A 107 -3.44 -8.52 0.30
CA ASP A 107 -4.45 -8.28 -0.74
C ASP A 107 -3.81 -8.29 -2.14
N SER A 108 -4.65 -8.26 -3.18
CA SER A 108 -4.22 -8.22 -4.57
C SER A 108 -3.53 -6.90 -4.92
N SER A 109 -2.48 -6.95 -5.74
CA SER A 109 -1.77 -5.76 -6.22
C SER A 109 -2.57 -4.96 -7.26
N ILE A 110 -3.52 -5.60 -7.96
CA ILE A 110 -4.25 -5.00 -9.07
C ILE A 110 -5.69 -4.64 -8.66
N PHE A 111 -6.22 -3.47 -9.01
CA PHE A 111 -5.51 -2.25 -9.40
C PHE A 111 -5.26 -1.35 -8.18
N SER A 112 -4.43 -0.31 -8.30
CA SER A 112 -4.10 0.50 -7.13
C SER A 112 -5.27 1.37 -6.66
N ASP A 113 -5.78 1.12 -5.45
CA ASP A 113 -6.86 1.91 -4.80
C ASP A 113 -6.54 3.40 -4.74
N HIS A 114 -5.31 3.74 -4.36
CA HIS A 114 -4.86 5.11 -4.21
C HIS A 114 -4.94 5.86 -5.54
N LEU A 115 -4.54 5.20 -6.63
CA LEU A 115 -4.60 5.78 -7.96
C LEU A 115 -6.02 5.76 -8.53
N ALA A 116 -6.85 4.79 -8.15
CA ALA A 116 -8.27 4.80 -8.49
C ALA A 116 -9.01 6.01 -7.91
N ILE A 117 -8.77 6.32 -6.63
CA ILE A 117 -9.29 7.55 -6.02
C ILE A 117 -8.70 8.77 -6.72
N ALA A 118 -7.37 8.83 -6.86
CA ALA A 118 -6.69 9.97 -7.47
C ALA A 118 -7.15 10.24 -8.91
N GLY A 119 -7.39 9.19 -9.71
CA GLY A 119 -7.87 9.29 -11.09
C GLY A 119 -9.26 9.89 -11.19
N ALA A 120 -10.20 9.42 -10.37
CA ALA A 120 -11.56 9.95 -10.34
C ALA A 120 -11.60 11.43 -9.92
N LEU A 121 -10.88 11.78 -8.84
CA LEU A 121 -10.81 13.16 -8.33
C LEU A 121 -10.08 14.08 -9.30
N THR A 122 -8.97 13.63 -9.90
CA THR A 122 -8.22 14.40 -10.89
C THR A 122 -9.06 14.68 -12.13
N ALA A 123 -9.81 13.70 -12.63
CA ALA A 123 -10.71 13.89 -13.78
C ALA A 123 -11.80 14.92 -13.49
N ALA A 124 -12.43 14.85 -12.30
CA ALA A 124 -13.42 15.84 -11.87
C ALA A 124 -12.83 17.25 -11.72
N LEU A 125 -11.63 17.37 -11.16
CA LEU A 125 -10.89 18.64 -11.06
C LEU A 125 -10.51 19.19 -12.44
N MET A 126 -10.13 18.33 -13.37
CA MET A 126 -9.78 18.72 -14.74
C MET A 126 -10.99 19.30 -15.49
N LEU A 127 -12.17 18.72 -15.28
CA LEU A 127 -13.42 19.16 -15.90
C LEU A 127 -13.97 20.45 -15.29
N THR A 128 -13.74 20.67 -13.99
CA THR A 128 -14.21 21.88 -13.29
C THR A 128 -13.24 23.06 -13.41
N ARG A 129 -11.95 22.83 -13.15
CA ARG A 129 -10.89 23.85 -13.09
C ARG A 129 -9.56 23.25 -13.57
N ARG A 130 -9.31 23.33 -14.88
CA ARG A 130 -8.13 22.73 -15.56
C ARG A 130 -6.78 22.95 -14.86
N TRP A 131 -6.51 24.13 -14.30
CA TRP A 131 -5.24 24.37 -13.61
C TRP A 131 -5.13 23.58 -12.29
N ILE A 132 -6.23 23.44 -11.53
CA ILE A 132 -6.27 22.59 -10.32
C ILE A 132 -6.15 21.12 -10.73
N GLY A 133 -6.85 20.73 -11.79
CA GLY A 133 -6.73 19.38 -12.36
C GLY A 133 -5.31 19.05 -12.81
N ALA A 134 -4.58 19.99 -13.42
CA ALA A 134 -3.18 19.79 -13.82
C ALA A 134 -2.26 19.58 -12.61
N VAL A 135 -2.46 20.34 -11.52
CA VAL A 135 -1.74 20.11 -10.26
C VAL A 135 -2.07 18.73 -9.69
N ALA A 136 -3.34 18.35 -9.67
CA ALA A 136 -3.77 17.02 -9.22
C ALA A 136 -3.20 15.88 -10.07
N LEU A 137 -3.04 16.09 -11.38
CA LEU A 137 -2.40 15.13 -12.28
C LEU A 137 -0.91 14.94 -11.95
N VAL A 138 -0.16 16.03 -11.72
CA VAL A 138 1.23 15.95 -11.28
C VAL A 138 1.34 15.22 -9.95
N LEU A 139 0.48 15.54 -8.99
CA LEU A 139 0.41 14.84 -7.70
C LEU A 139 0.10 13.34 -7.87
N SER A 140 -0.78 12.98 -8.80
CA SER A 140 -1.11 11.57 -9.10
C SER A 140 0.06 10.82 -9.71
N ILE A 141 0.88 11.48 -10.55
CA ILE A 141 2.10 10.89 -11.11
C ILE A 141 3.12 10.65 -9.99
N LEU A 142 3.35 11.64 -9.12
CA LEU A 142 4.26 11.50 -7.97
C LEU A 142 3.81 10.36 -7.04
N LEU A 143 2.50 10.29 -6.77
CA LEU A 143 1.89 9.20 -6.01
C LEU A 143 2.18 7.84 -6.68
N GLY A 144 1.93 7.72 -7.99
CA GLY A 144 2.18 6.49 -8.74
C GLY A 144 3.63 6.04 -8.70
N VAL A 145 4.58 6.96 -8.93
CA VAL A 145 6.02 6.68 -8.87
C VAL A 145 6.42 6.17 -7.48
N ALA A 146 5.93 6.81 -6.41
CA ALA A 146 6.23 6.40 -5.05
C ALA A 146 5.58 5.05 -4.67
N ARG A 147 4.38 4.74 -5.17
CA ARG A 147 3.75 3.43 -4.93
C ARG A 147 4.50 2.28 -5.63
N VAL A 148 5.11 2.54 -6.79
CA VAL A 148 6.03 1.60 -7.46
C VAL A 148 7.36 1.54 -6.72
N GLY A 149 7.92 2.70 -6.34
CA GLY A 149 9.15 2.83 -5.57
C GLY A 149 9.11 2.11 -4.23
N ALA A 150 8.00 2.18 -3.52
CA ALA A 150 7.75 1.48 -2.27
C ALA A 150 7.70 -0.05 -2.40
N GLY A 151 7.62 -0.60 -3.62
CA GLY A 151 7.55 -2.03 -3.87
C GLY A 151 6.15 -2.65 -3.68
N VAL A 152 5.10 -1.83 -3.56
CA VAL A 152 3.74 -2.31 -3.28
C VAL A 152 2.89 -2.50 -4.53
N HIS A 153 3.20 -1.85 -5.66
CA HIS A 153 2.45 -2.01 -6.92
C HIS A 153 3.38 -2.08 -8.14
N PHE A 154 2.96 -2.78 -9.19
CA PHE A 154 3.58 -2.68 -10.49
C PHE A 154 3.14 -1.39 -11.23
N PRO A 155 3.92 -0.89 -12.20
CA PRO A 155 3.53 0.27 -13.02
C PRO A 155 2.17 0.09 -13.71
N SER A 156 1.86 -1.13 -14.16
CA SER A 156 0.55 -1.45 -14.74
C SER A 156 -0.60 -1.28 -13.73
N ASP A 157 -0.39 -1.63 -12.46
CA ASP A 157 -1.43 -1.56 -11.42
C ASP A 157 -1.79 -0.10 -11.12
N VAL A 158 -0.77 0.78 -11.15
CA VAL A 158 -0.89 2.23 -11.02
C VAL A 158 -1.65 2.82 -12.21
N ALA A 159 -1.26 2.45 -13.43
CA ALA A 159 -1.91 2.94 -14.66
C ALA A 159 -3.38 2.49 -14.74
N ILE A 160 -3.65 1.20 -14.52
CA ILE A 160 -5.01 0.64 -14.53
C ILE A 160 -5.84 1.30 -13.43
N GLY A 161 -5.30 1.50 -12.23
CA GLY A 161 -6.01 2.16 -11.14
C GLY A 161 -6.43 3.58 -11.53
N PHE A 162 -5.50 4.40 -12.01
CA PHE A 162 -5.79 5.77 -12.44
C PHE A 162 -6.86 5.83 -13.55
N VAL A 163 -6.73 4.97 -14.56
CA VAL A 163 -7.69 4.89 -15.67
C VAL A 163 -9.05 4.40 -15.20
N ALA A 164 -9.11 3.40 -14.31
CA ALA A 164 -10.36 2.90 -13.73
C ALA A 164 -11.09 4.01 -12.99
N GLY A 165 -10.39 4.78 -12.14
CA GLY A 165 -10.95 5.94 -11.46
C GLY A 165 -11.50 7.02 -12.38
N ALA A 166 -10.73 7.40 -13.40
CA ALA A 166 -11.18 8.36 -14.40
C ALA A 166 -12.41 7.85 -15.18
N THR A 167 -12.44 6.54 -15.46
CA THR A 167 -13.52 5.88 -16.20
C THR A 167 -14.80 5.80 -15.38
N THR A 168 -14.74 5.43 -14.09
CA THR A 168 -15.93 5.41 -13.23
C THR A 168 -16.53 6.80 -13.06
N PHE A 169 -15.70 7.84 -12.92
CA PHE A 169 -16.16 9.22 -12.98
C PHE A 169 -16.86 9.52 -14.32
N ALA A 170 -16.25 9.14 -15.44
CA ALA A 170 -16.81 9.38 -16.76
C ALA A 170 -18.16 8.67 -16.97
N VAL A 171 -18.31 7.45 -16.45
CA VAL A 171 -19.58 6.69 -16.46
C VAL A 171 -20.68 7.41 -15.67
N LEU A 172 -20.33 8.11 -14.59
CA LEU A 172 -21.28 8.87 -13.78
C LEU A 172 -21.59 10.27 -14.34
N LEU A 173 -20.81 10.79 -15.29
CA LEU A 173 -21.01 12.13 -15.88
C LEU A 173 -22.42 12.41 -16.44
N PRO A 174 -23.17 11.44 -17.01
CA PRO A 174 -24.56 11.67 -17.42
C PRO A 174 -25.47 12.10 -16.26
N LEU A 175 -25.14 11.73 -15.01
CA LEU A 175 -25.89 12.09 -13.81
C LEU A 175 -25.64 13.54 -13.34
N ARG A 176 -24.83 14.32 -14.04
CA ARG A 176 -24.51 15.70 -13.65
C ARG A 176 -25.73 16.62 -13.61
N HIS A 177 -26.66 16.47 -14.55
CA HIS A 177 -27.85 17.33 -14.65
C HIS A 177 -28.87 17.08 -13.52
N PRO A 178 -29.24 15.82 -13.18
CA PRO A 178 -30.09 15.60 -12.01
C PRO A 178 -29.39 16.03 -10.73
N LEU A 179 -28.08 15.79 -10.61
CA LEU A 179 -27.32 16.17 -9.42
C LEU A 179 -27.18 17.67 -9.27
N GLU A 180 -27.00 18.42 -10.37
CA GLU A 180 -27.00 19.88 -10.39
C GLU A 180 -28.30 20.46 -9.81
N ARG A 181 -29.46 19.87 -10.13
CA ARG A 181 -30.76 20.29 -9.55
C ARG A 181 -30.77 20.13 -8.03
N ILE A 182 -30.28 18.99 -7.54
CA ILE A 182 -30.17 18.70 -6.10
C ILE A 182 -29.22 19.69 -5.44
N VAL A 183 -28.02 19.87 -6.00
CA VAL A 183 -27.00 20.78 -5.48
C VAL A 183 -27.49 22.22 -5.49
N THR A 184 -28.28 22.63 -6.49
CA THR A 184 -28.90 23.96 -6.54
C THR A 184 -29.91 24.14 -5.42
N ALA A 185 -30.78 23.15 -5.18
CA ALA A 185 -31.74 23.18 -4.08
C ALA A 185 -31.03 23.31 -2.72
N VAL A 186 -29.97 22.53 -2.50
CA VAL A 186 -29.14 22.62 -1.29
C VAL A 186 -28.46 23.98 -1.19
N SER A 187 -27.83 24.46 -2.27
CA SER A 187 -27.10 25.74 -2.28
C SER A 187 -28.02 26.95 -2.01
N ASN A 188 -29.30 26.87 -2.40
CA ASN A 188 -30.28 27.92 -2.12
C ASN A 188 -30.65 27.98 -0.62
N VAL A 189 -30.68 26.84 0.07
CA VAL A 189 -30.85 26.77 1.53
C VAL A 189 -29.57 27.21 2.25
N GLU A 190 -28.40 26.81 1.77
CA GLU A 190 -27.12 27.25 2.36
C GLU A 190 -26.96 28.78 2.30
N GLY A 191 -27.30 29.38 1.15
CA GLY A 191 -27.19 30.82 0.94
C GLY A 191 -28.18 31.67 1.75
N SER A 192 -29.24 31.07 2.31
CA SER A 192 -30.15 31.76 3.23
C SER A 192 -29.68 31.71 4.69
N VAL A 193 -28.79 30.77 5.04
CA VAL A 193 -28.26 30.57 6.40
C VAL A 193 -26.87 31.18 6.58
N LEU A 194 -26.01 31.14 5.55
CA LEU A 194 -24.62 31.62 5.62
C LEU A 194 -24.37 32.74 4.59
N PRO A 195 -24.00 33.97 5.02
CA PRO A 195 -23.73 35.08 4.12
C PRO A 195 -22.59 34.76 3.14
N ARG A 196 -22.72 35.21 1.89
CA ARG A 196 -21.69 35.04 0.86
C ARG A 196 -20.39 35.75 1.28
N PRO A 197 -19.21 35.12 1.12
CA PRO A 197 -17.95 35.74 1.48
C PRO A 197 -17.67 36.98 0.60
N VAL A 198 -17.41 38.12 1.24
CA VAL A 198 -17.04 39.38 0.60
C VAL A 198 -15.62 39.29 0.00
N LYS A 199 -15.45 39.69 -1.26
CA LYS A 199 -14.15 39.79 -1.96
C LYS A 199 -13.22 40.75 -1.21
N GLY A 200 -12.01 40.33 -0.83
CA GLY A 200 -11.04 41.23 -0.21
C GLY A 200 -9.74 40.58 0.27
N ASP A 201 -9.81 39.40 0.90
CA ASP A 201 -8.62 38.66 1.37
C ASP A 201 -8.35 37.42 0.52
N SER A 202 -7.12 36.92 0.57
CA SER A 202 -6.79 35.63 -0.06
C SER A 202 -7.67 34.52 0.53
N PHE A 203 -8.52 33.97 -0.33
CA PHE A 203 -9.56 32.99 -0.01
C PHE A 203 -9.06 31.85 0.90
N LEU A 204 -7.85 31.35 0.60
CA LEU A 204 -7.21 30.28 1.35
C LEU A 204 -6.93 30.67 2.80
N LEU A 205 -6.39 31.86 3.07
CA LEU A 205 -6.05 32.32 4.43
C LEU A 205 -7.29 32.47 5.31
N ARG A 206 -8.42 32.91 4.74
CA ARG A 206 -9.70 33.04 5.46
C ARG A 206 -10.34 31.69 5.82
N HIS A 207 -10.17 30.68 4.96
CA HIS A 207 -10.84 29.38 5.11
C HIS A 207 -9.91 28.24 5.52
N ARG A 208 -8.65 28.52 5.92
CA ARG A 208 -7.67 27.49 6.33
C ARG A 208 -8.24 26.46 7.32
N PRO A 209 -8.90 26.82 8.43
CA PRO A 209 -9.40 25.83 9.38
C PRO A 209 -10.51 24.98 8.75
N ALA A 210 -11.44 25.58 8.00
CA ALA A 210 -12.52 24.85 7.35
C ALA A 210 -12.01 23.88 6.27
N VAL A 211 -11.04 24.31 5.46
CA VAL A 211 -10.38 23.45 4.46
C VAL A 211 -9.68 22.28 5.15
N PHE A 212 -8.92 22.56 6.20
CA PHE A 212 -8.19 21.53 6.96
C PHE A 212 -9.14 20.51 7.57
N THR A 213 -10.16 20.96 8.30
CA THR A 213 -11.16 20.08 8.94
C THR A 213 -11.94 19.26 7.90
N ALA A 214 -12.42 19.88 6.82
CA ALA A 214 -13.17 19.15 5.79
C ALA A 214 -12.32 18.11 5.07
N THR A 215 -11.05 18.42 4.79
CA THR A 215 -10.10 17.47 4.20
C THR A 215 -9.87 16.30 5.16
N LEU A 216 -9.66 16.57 6.45
CA LEU A 216 -9.45 15.53 7.46
C LEU A 216 -10.67 14.61 7.58
N VAL A 217 -11.88 15.16 7.60
CA VAL A 217 -13.13 14.38 7.67
C VAL A 217 -13.31 13.53 6.43
N LEU A 218 -13.05 14.05 5.23
CA LEU A 218 -13.15 13.29 3.99
C LEU A 218 -12.12 12.15 3.94
N VAL A 219 -10.89 12.42 4.34
CA VAL A 219 -9.83 11.41 4.39
C VAL A 219 -10.19 10.32 5.42
N ALA A 220 -10.59 10.71 6.63
CA ALA A 220 -10.98 9.76 7.67
C ALA A 220 -12.20 8.93 7.24
N GLY A 221 -13.20 9.55 6.62
CA GLY A 221 -14.38 8.87 6.09
C GLY A 221 -14.05 7.90 4.95
N LEU A 222 -13.17 8.30 4.03
CA LEU A 222 -12.72 7.42 2.94
C LEU A 222 -11.91 6.23 3.47
N SER A 223 -10.99 6.48 4.40
CA SER A 223 -10.19 5.43 5.06
C SER A 223 -11.06 4.47 5.86
N TYR A 224 -12.05 4.97 6.60
CA TYR A 224 -13.00 4.13 7.33
C TYR A 224 -13.90 3.33 6.38
N GLY A 225 -14.37 3.95 5.29
CA GLY A 225 -15.16 3.27 4.27
C GLY A 225 -14.41 2.13 3.57
N ILE A 226 -13.13 2.32 3.27
CA ILE A 226 -12.26 1.25 2.73
C ILE A 226 -12.14 0.10 3.74
N ARG A 227 -11.87 0.40 5.02
CA ARG A 227 -11.80 -0.63 6.08
C ARG A 227 -13.12 -1.38 6.26
N PHE A 228 -14.26 -0.68 6.14
CA PHE A 228 -15.57 -1.30 6.22
C PHE A 228 -15.86 -2.26 5.05
N LEU A 229 -15.31 -1.97 3.86
CA LEU A 229 -15.43 -2.84 2.69
C LEU A 229 -14.45 -4.01 2.69
N GLN A 230 -13.41 -3.98 3.52
CA GLN A 230 -12.48 -5.09 3.71
C GLN A 230 -13.09 -6.13 4.67
N ASP A 231 -13.83 -7.09 4.11
CA ASP A 231 -14.31 -8.26 4.86
C ASP A 231 -13.13 -9.15 5.30
N ARG A 232 -13.18 -9.69 6.52
CA ARG A 232 -12.15 -10.58 7.08
C ARG A 232 -11.93 -11.80 6.20
N GLY A 233 -13.01 -12.40 5.68
CA GLY A 233 -12.91 -13.56 4.79
C GLY A 233 -12.12 -13.27 3.51
N ARG A 234 -12.09 -12.01 3.05
CA ARG A 234 -11.29 -11.59 1.89
C ARG A 234 -9.81 -11.47 2.23
N LEU A 235 -9.48 -10.92 3.40
CA LEU A 235 -8.10 -10.85 3.88
C LEU A 235 -7.53 -12.26 4.07
N GLU A 236 -8.32 -13.17 4.66
CA GLU A 236 -7.96 -14.59 4.77
C GLU A 236 -7.79 -15.26 3.39
N ALA A 237 -8.69 -15.01 2.44
CA ALA A 237 -8.55 -15.56 1.08
C ALA A 237 -7.30 -15.02 0.36
N ALA A 238 -7.00 -13.73 0.51
CA ALA A 238 -5.78 -13.14 -0.03
C ALA A 238 -4.52 -13.67 0.67
N ALA A 239 -4.56 -13.88 1.99
CA ALA A 239 -3.51 -14.53 2.74
C ALA A 239 -3.27 -15.98 2.26
N ARG A 240 -4.34 -16.73 1.93
CA ARG A 240 -4.22 -18.07 1.32
C ARG A 240 -3.57 -18.03 -0.05
N GLU A 241 -3.89 -17.06 -0.88
CA GLU A 241 -3.27 -16.92 -2.20
C GLU A 241 -1.82 -16.42 -2.10
N GLU A 242 -1.52 -15.55 -1.15
CA GLU A 242 -0.14 -15.16 -0.82
C GLU A 242 0.66 -16.40 -0.39
N ALA A 243 0.10 -17.22 0.50
CA ALA A 243 0.66 -18.50 0.91
C ALA A 243 0.77 -19.50 -0.26
N SER A 244 -0.18 -19.53 -1.20
CA SER A 244 -0.16 -20.43 -2.36
C SER A 244 1.00 -20.09 -3.31
N VAL A 245 1.23 -18.81 -3.56
CA VAL A 245 2.35 -18.30 -4.38
C VAL A 245 3.70 -18.67 -3.77
N LEU A 246 3.78 -18.67 -2.44
CA LEU A 246 4.96 -19.10 -1.71
C LEU A 246 5.13 -20.64 -1.71
N HIS A 247 4.05 -21.42 -1.77
CA HIS A 247 4.11 -22.87 -1.94
C HIS A 247 4.49 -23.29 -3.37
N GLU A 248 4.07 -22.54 -4.40
CA GLU A 248 4.40 -22.82 -5.80
C GLU A 248 5.93 -22.73 -6.08
N HIS A 249 6.67 -22.04 -5.22
CA HIS A 249 8.12 -21.98 -5.24
C HIS A 249 8.63 -22.80 -4.05
N ASP A 250 8.86 -24.11 -4.25
CA ASP A 250 9.42 -25.06 -3.26
C ASP A 250 10.21 -24.31 -2.17
N ARG A 251 9.74 -24.34 -0.91
CA ARG A 251 10.26 -23.55 0.23
C ARG A 251 11.78 -23.39 0.12
N PRO A 252 12.28 -22.27 -0.41
CA PRO A 252 13.66 -22.25 -0.85
C PRO A 252 14.54 -22.38 0.40
N PRO A 253 15.60 -23.19 0.33
CA PRO A 253 16.48 -23.41 1.47
C PRO A 253 17.11 -22.09 1.95
N PRO A 254 17.62 -22.02 3.19
CA PRO A 254 18.08 -20.77 3.80
C PRO A 254 19.16 -20.03 2.98
N ASP A 255 19.95 -20.75 2.18
CA ASP A 255 20.96 -20.21 1.26
C ASP A 255 20.36 -19.39 0.10
N ALA A 256 19.09 -19.62 -0.22
CA ALA A 256 18.31 -18.78 -1.12
C ALA A 256 17.95 -17.42 -0.50
N TYR A 257 18.23 -17.17 0.78
CA TYR A 257 17.95 -15.89 1.43
C TYR A 257 19.27 -15.21 1.82
N PRO A 258 19.44 -13.91 1.57
CA PRO A 258 20.63 -13.21 2.03
C PRO A 258 20.65 -13.22 3.55
N ARG A 259 21.81 -13.52 4.12
CA ARG A 259 21.97 -13.51 5.56
C ARG A 259 22.08 -12.07 6.06
N VAL A 260 21.28 -11.72 7.05
CA VAL A 260 21.21 -10.36 7.61
C VAL A 260 21.28 -10.45 9.12
N ASP A 261 21.98 -9.50 9.74
CA ASP A 261 22.03 -9.40 11.21
C ASP A 261 20.66 -8.95 11.75
N LEU A 262 20.25 -9.49 12.91
CA LEU A 262 19.03 -9.02 13.58
C LEU A 262 19.08 -7.52 13.87
N ALA A 263 20.24 -7.00 14.27
CA ALA A 263 20.40 -5.58 14.57
C ALA A 263 20.22 -4.71 13.32
N GLU A 264 20.69 -5.18 12.16
CA GLU A 264 20.45 -4.49 10.87
C GLU A 264 18.97 -4.46 10.51
N ILE A 265 18.26 -5.59 10.68
CA ILE A 265 16.81 -5.65 10.44
C ILE A 265 16.07 -4.74 11.42
N ALA A 266 16.34 -4.84 12.71
CA ALA A 266 15.69 -4.06 13.75
C ALA A 266 15.93 -2.54 13.59
N ALA A 267 17.10 -2.15 13.08
CA ALA A 267 17.42 -0.77 12.72
C ALA A 267 16.79 -0.31 11.39
N GLY A 268 16.26 -1.24 10.58
CA GLY A 268 15.75 -0.96 9.24
C GLY A 268 16.84 -0.72 8.19
N ASP A 269 18.08 -1.14 8.47
CA ASP A 269 19.26 -0.94 7.63
C ASP A 269 19.59 -2.17 6.77
N PHE A 270 18.56 -2.75 6.16
CA PHE A 270 18.69 -3.88 5.26
C PHE A 270 18.34 -3.47 3.82
N THR A 271 18.81 -4.25 2.85
CA THR A 271 18.70 -3.93 1.41
C THR A 271 17.68 -4.79 0.66
N SER A 272 17.25 -5.91 1.24
CA SER A 272 16.36 -6.91 0.64
C SER A 272 15.21 -7.24 1.57
N THR A 273 13.98 -7.36 1.07
CA THR A 273 12.84 -7.91 1.83
C THR A 273 12.97 -9.38 2.09
N HIS A 274 13.90 -10.09 1.48
CA HIS A 274 14.13 -11.49 1.80
C HIS A 274 15.35 -11.54 2.72
N ALA A 275 15.26 -12.24 3.84
CA ALA A 275 16.38 -12.41 4.75
C ALA A 275 16.39 -13.80 5.41
N ALA A 276 17.57 -14.28 5.74
CA ALA A 276 17.82 -15.35 6.70
C ALA A 276 18.55 -14.76 7.91
N VAL A 277 18.10 -15.11 9.11
CA VAL A 277 18.63 -14.63 10.38
C VAL A 277 18.98 -15.81 11.26
N VAL A 278 19.95 -15.63 12.16
CA VAL A 278 20.25 -16.59 13.22
C VAL A 278 20.01 -15.92 14.56
N ALA A 279 19.20 -16.54 15.40
CA ALA A 279 18.76 -15.96 16.66
C ALA A 279 18.32 -17.02 17.67
N GLU A 280 18.26 -16.65 18.94
CA GLU A 280 17.62 -17.45 19.97
C GLU A 280 16.11 -17.21 19.96
N VAL A 281 15.33 -18.28 20.10
CA VAL A 281 13.88 -18.22 20.25
C VAL A 281 13.55 -17.93 21.71
N THR A 282 13.12 -16.71 22.04
CA THR A 282 12.84 -16.32 23.43
C THR A 282 11.36 -16.42 23.80
N GLN A 283 10.47 -16.43 22.81
CA GLN A 283 9.03 -16.53 23.04
C GLN A 283 8.29 -17.12 21.82
N VAL A 284 7.26 -17.92 22.07
CA VAL A 284 6.29 -18.37 21.06
C VAL A 284 4.88 -18.08 21.57
N THR A 285 4.13 -17.25 20.86
CA THR A 285 2.77 -16.82 21.23
C THR A 285 1.79 -17.17 20.12
N ARG A 286 0.62 -17.69 20.50
CA ARG A 286 -0.48 -17.92 19.55
C ARG A 286 -1.49 -16.78 19.69
N GLU A 287 -1.72 -16.07 18.60
CA GLU A 287 -2.65 -14.95 18.54
C GLU A 287 -4.10 -15.42 18.35
N LEU A 288 -5.05 -14.51 18.55
CA LEU A 288 -6.50 -14.79 18.48
C LEU A 288 -7.01 -15.05 17.06
N ASP A 289 -6.31 -14.54 16.06
CA ASP A 289 -6.53 -14.79 14.62
C ASP A 289 -5.91 -16.12 14.14
N GLY A 290 -5.12 -16.77 14.98
CA GLY A 290 -4.50 -18.07 14.71
C GLY A 290 -3.03 -17.96 14.30
N ASP A 291 -2.50 -16.75 14.11
CA ASP A 291 -1.09 -16.51 13.83
C ASP A 291 -0.21 -16.95 15.00
N ILE A 292 1.02 -17.38 14.70
CA ILE A 292 2.02 -17.72 15.71
C ILE A 292 3.17 -16.74 15.60
N HIS A 293 3.33 -15.90 16.63
CA HIS A 293 4.46 -15.00 16.79
C HIS A 293 5.61 -15.70 17.50
N ILE A 294 6.77 -15.73 16.85
CA ILE A 294 8.02 -16.26 17.39
C ILE A 294 8.97 -15.08 17.59
N ARG A 295 9.33 -14.78 18.84
CA ARG A 295 10.31 -13.75 19.15
C ARG A 295 11.71 -14.33 18.92
N LEU A 296 12.42 -13.74 17.97
CA LEU A 296 13.80 -14.04 17.65
C LEU A 296 14.68 -12.93 18.22
N GLU A 297 15.60 -13.27 19.12
CA GLU A 297 16.38 -12.31 19.88
C GLU A 297 17.88 -12.59 19.78
N SER A 298 18.65 -11.52 19.66
CA SER A 298 20.10 -11.52 19.79
C SER A 298 20.50 -10.69 21.02
N SER A 299 21.80 -10.58 21.31
CA SER A 299 22.28 -9.75 22.41
C SER A 299 21.97 -8.26 22.26
N GLU A 300 21.63 -7.79 21.05
CA GLU A 300 21.49 -6.36 20.72
C GLU A 300 20.10 -5.97 20.22
N ALA A 301 19.32 -6.92 19.67
CA ALA A 301 18.06 -6.63 19.01
C ALA A 301 17.09 -7.82 19.04
N PHE A 302 15.82 -7.55 18.74
CA PHE A 302 14.83 -8.59 18.48
C PHE A 302 14.03 -8.27 17.21
N ILE A 303 13.54 -9.32 16.59
CA ILE A 303 12.50 -9.26 15.54
C ILE A 303 11.44 -10.33 15.86
N VAL A 304 10.30 -10.27 15.17
CA VAL A 304 9.28 -11.31 15.25
C VAL A 304 9.30 -12.14 13.96
N ALA A 305 9.15 -13.45 14.04
CA ALA A 305 8.81 -14.28 12.90
C ALA A 305 7.36 -14.75 13.04
N GLU A 306 6.59 -14.68 11.97
CA GLU A 306 5.16 -14.96 12.01
C GLU A 306 4.82 -16.17 11.13
N ILE A 307 4.24 -17.19 11.75
CA ILE A 307 3.66 -18.35 11.05
C ILE A 307 2.17 -18.10 10.91
N MET A 308 1.73 -18.03 9.67
CA MET A 308 0.32 -17.87 9.32
C MET A 308 -0.41 -19.23 9.37
N PRO A 309 -1.69 -19.30 9.78
CA PRO A 309 -2.51 -20.51 9.69
C PRO A 309 -2.54 -21.12 8.30
N GLU A 310 -2.58 -20.25 7.27
CA GLU A 310 -2.61 -20.60 5.86
C GLU A 310 -1.28 -21.15 5.34
N PHE A 311 -0.17 -20.80 6.01
CA PHE A 311 1.19 -21.22 5.69
C PHE A 311 1.83 -21.91 6.92
N PHE A 312 1.13 -22.92 7.44
CA PHE A 312 1.52 -23.51 8.71
C PHE A 312 2.86 -24.26 8.62
N MET A 313 3.64 -24.10 9.69
CA MET A 313 4.75 -24.96 10.05
C MET A 313 4.83 -25.09 11.57
N GLU A 314 5.45 -26.16 12.08
CA GLU A 314 5.66 -26.27 13.52
C GLU A 314 6.64 -25.18 13.98
N PRO A 315 6.34 -24.44 15.06
CA PRO A 315 7.26 -23.44 15.58
C PRO A 315 8.45 -24.12 16.29
N PRO A 316 9.64 -23.48 16.31
CA PRO A 316 10.78 -23.93 17.10
C PRO A 316 10.49 -23.82 18.61
N ALA A 317 11.25 -24.54 19.44
CA ALA A 317 11.07 -24.48 20.88
C ALA A 317 11.75 -23.22 21.47
N VAL A 318 11.20 -22.73 22.57
CA VAL A 318 11.81 -21.62 23.32
C VAL A 318 13.15 -22.08 23.92
N GLY A 319 14.19 -21.27 23.74
CA GLY A 319 15.56 -21.53 24.16
C GLY A 319 16.46 -22.14 23.08
N GLU A 320 15.94 -22.40 21.88
CA GLU A 320 16.73 -22.91 20.76
C GLU A 320 17.35 -21.76 19.95
N GLU A 321 18.60 -21.93 19.55
CA GLU A 321 19.19 -21.11 18.48
C GLU A 321 18.71 -21.68 17.14
N VAL A 322 18.16 -20.85 16.27
CA VAL A 322 17.62 -21.25 14.97
C VAL A 322 18.11 -20.35 13.86
N THR A 323 18.17 -20.90 12.65
CA THR A 323 18.22 -20.12 11.40
C THR A 323 16.81 -19.98 10.87
N ALA A 324 16.25 -18.78 10.87
CA ALA A 324 14.91 -18.49 10.35
C ALA A 324 15.00 -17.64 9.07
N TRP A 325 14.16 -17.89 8.08
CA TRP A 325 14.18 -17.13 6.83
C TRP A 325 12.77 -16.84 6.31
N GLY A 326 12.63 -15.67 5.68
CA GLY A 326 11.36 -15.24 5.14
C GLY A 326 11.40 -13.82 4.60
N VAL A 327 10.22 -13.18 4.62
CA VAL A 327 10.03 -11.84 4.08
C VAL A 327 10.07 -10.80 5.21
N VAL A 328 11.11 -9.98 5.23
CA VAL A 328 11.25 -8.81 6.12
C VAL A 328 10.19 -7.77 5.79
N ARG A 329 9.34 -7.44 6.76
CA ARG A 329 8.41 -6.32 6.71
C ARG A 329 8.34 -5.61 8.07
N HIS A 330 7.79 -4.40 8.08
CA HIS A 330 7.53 -3.67 9.32
C HIS A 330 6.06 -3.81 9.68
N ASP A 331 5.77 -4.30 10.87
CA ASP A 331 4.43 -4.32 11.41
C ASP A 331 4.05 -2.91 11.88
N GLY A 332 3.06 -2.30 11.23
CA GLY A 332 2.58 -0.97 11.58
C GLY A 332 1.70 -0.91 12.83
N LEU A 333 1.08 -2.03 13.23
CA LEU A 333 0.23 -2.14 14.42
C LEU A 333 1.08 -2.33 15.69
N HIS A 334 2.03 -3.26 15.64
CA HIS A 334 2.87 -3.61 16.78
C HIS A 334 4.19 -2.82 16.84
N ASN A 335 4.55 -2.15 15.73
CA ASN A 335 5.73 -1.30 15.61
C ASN A 335 7.06 -2.04 15.85
N TRP A 336 7.22 -3.19 15.20
CA TRP A 336 8.45 -3.96 15.13
C TRP A 336 8.75 -4.40 13.69
N TRP A 337 9.98 -4.86 13.45
CA TRP A 337 10.33 -5.58 12.24
C TRP A 337 10.07 -7.06 12.41
N GLU A 338 9.66 -7.70 11.32
CA GLU A 338 9.33 -9.11 11.34
C GLU A 338 9.68 -9.84 10.05
N LEU A 339 9.89 -11.15 10.16
CA LEU A 339 9.84 -12.09 9.06
C LEU A 339 8.39 -12.56 8.91
N HIS A 340 7.66 -11.92 8.01
CA HIS A 340 6.33 -12.34 7.62
C HIS A 340 6.12 -12.33 6.10
N PRO A 341 5.69 -13.46 5.52
CA PRO A 341 5.56 -14.75 6.23
C PRO A 341 6.93 -15.32 6.58
N LEU A 342 6.97 -16.11 7.65
CA LEU A 342 8.07 -17.04 7.89
C LEU A 342 8.00 -18.14 6.83
N ILE A 343 9.04 -18.24 6.00
CA ILE A 343 9.07 -19.23 4.90
C ILE A 343 9.64 -20.56 5.39
N GLY A 344 10.62 -20.49 6.27
CA GLY A 344 11.21 -21.66 6.89
C GLY A 344 12.09 -21.33 8.08
N TRP A 345 12.44 -22.36 8.84
CA TRP A 345 13.45 -22.30 9.89
C TRP A 345 14.14 -23.65 10.03
N ALA A 346 15.33 -23.67 10.63
CA ALA A 346 16.11 -24.87 10.92
C ALA A 346 16.90 -24.71 12.21
N ASP A 347 17.16 -25.82 12.91
CA ASP A 347 17.94 -25.84 14.15
C ASP A 347 19.37 -25.36 13.95
N GLY A 348 19.81 -24.47 14.85
CA GLY A 348 21.16 -23.94 14.91
C GLY A 348 21.52 -23.01 13.75
N ASN A 349 22.81 -22.74 13.63
CA ASN A 349 23.39 -21.91 12.58
C ASN A 349 23.66 -22.73 11.31
N VAL A 350 22.66 -22.82 10.43
CA VAL A 350 22.76 -23.54 9.16
C VAL A 350 23.32 -22.59 8.10
N ALA A 351 24.65 -22.57 7.94
CA ALA A 351 25.31 -21.85 6.85
C ALA A 351 25.14 -22.61 5.52
N GLN A 352 25.02 -21.85 4.42
CA GLN A 352 25.01 -22.28 3.01
C GLN A 352 25.43 -23.74 2.76
N ILE A 353 24.47 -24.62 2.45
CA ILE A 353 24.80 -25.91 1.83
C ILE A 353 25.18 -25.62 0.38
N GLY A 354 26.44 -25.28 0.15
CA GLY A 354 26.99 -24.94 -1.15
C GLY A 354 28.46 -25.34 -1.30
N GLY A 355 28.75 -26.64 -1.34
CA GLY A 355 29.98 -27.17 -1.95
C GLY A 355 30.79 -28.19 -1.14
N THR A 356 30.75 -29.45 -1.58
CA THR A 356 31.61 -30.60 -1.26
C THR A 356 31.40 -31.32 0.08
N GLY A 357 30.45 -32.26 0.08
CA GLY A 357 30.52 -33.44 0.95
C GLY A 357 31.47 -34.50 0.35
N PRO A 358 32.15 -35.32 1.19
CA PRO A 358 33.23 -36.18 0.73
C PRO A 358 32.67 -37.36 -0.07
N GLY A 359 33.29 -37.63 -1.22
CA GLY A 359 33.02 -38.85 -1.97
C GLY A 359 33.25 -40.06 -1.08
N THR A 360 32.19 -40.82 -0.82
CA THR A 360 32.27 -42.21 -0.42
C THR A 360 32.77 -43.00 -1.62
N GLY A 361 34.08 -43.24 -1.65
CA GLY A 361 34.70 -44.26 -2.49
C GLY A 361 34.78 -45.57 -1.71
N ASP A 362 34.33 -46.63 -2.40
CA ASP A 362 34.22 -48.03 -1.98
C ASP A 362 35.41 -48.61 -1.18
#